data_AF-H0JL60-F1
#
_entry.id   AF-H0JL60-F1
#
_cell.length_a   1.000
_cell.length_b   1.000
_cell.length_c   1.000
_cell.angle_alpha   90.00
_cell.angle_beta   90.00
_cell.angle_gamma   90.00
#
_symmetry.space_group_name_H-M   'P 1'
#
loop_
_entity.id
_entity.type
_entity.pdbx_description
1 polymer ?
#
loop_
_entity_poly.entity_id
_entity_poly.type
_entity_poly.pdbx_seq_one_letter_code
_entity_poly.pdbx_strand_id
1 'polypeptide(L)'
;MAAVDLALAAEAARIADRLSRLDAVLTGTSDEWLRLIPARDDSTEYVLRVTGAMQEARQQAVVLKQIRAEIMRGRSDSGGSDDREDDILADL
;
A
#
# COMPACT_ATOMS: atom_id res chain seq x y z
N MET A 1 -6.02 2.36 22.12
CA MET A 1 -5.32 1.94 20.88
C MET A 1 -3.85 1.85 21.24
N ALA A 2 -3.20 0.70 21.04
CA ALA A 2 -1.80 0.54 21.45
C ALA A 2 -0.88 1.42 20.58
N ALA A 3 0.29 1.82 21.09
CA ALA A 3 1.24 2.64 20.31
C ALA A 3 1.64 1.98 18.97
N VAL A 4 1.65 0.64 18.94
CA VAL A 4 1.91 -0.16 17.73
C VAL A 4 0.78 -0.01 16.70
N ASP A 5 -0.48 -0.03 17.12
CA ASP A 5 -1.64 0.13 16.22
C ASP A 5 -1.62 1.50 15.54
N LEU A 6 -1.27 2.55 16.29
CA LEU A 6 -1.16 3.90 15.74
C LEU A 6 -0.02 4.00 14.71
N ALA A 7 1.11 3.35 14.98
CA ALA A 7 2.22 3.27 14.04
C ALA A 7 1.84 2.50 12.77
N LEU A 8 1.12 1.38 12.91
CA LEU A 8 0.59 0.60 11.78
C LEU A 8 -0.42 1.39 10.96
N ALA A 9 -1.33 2.13 11.61
CA ALA A 9 -2.29 2.98 10.94
C ALA A 9 -1.61 4.12 10.16
N ALA A 10 -0.59 4.76 10.76
CA ALA A 10 0.19 5.78 10.09
C ALA A 10 0.95 5.22 8.88
N GLU A 11 1.52 4.01 8.99
CA GLU A 11 2.21 3.37 7.88
C GLU A 11 1.25 2.94 6.76
N ALA A 12 0.07 2.42 7.10
CA ALA A 12 -0.98 2.15 6.12
C ALA A 12 -1.36 3.40 5.31
N ALA A 13 -1.48 4.56 5.98
CA ALA A 13 -1.76 5.83 5.31
C ALA A 13 -0.64 6.27 4.36
N ARG A 14 0.64 6.10 4.76
CA ARG A 14 1.80 6.40 3.89
C ARG A 14 1.85 5.49 2.67
N ILE A 15 1.52 4.21 2.84
CA ILE A 15 1.47 3.25 1.73
C ILE A 15 0.33 3.59 0.77
N ALA A 16 -0.83 3.98 1.29
CA ALA A 16 -1.95 4.44 0.47
C ALA A 16 -1.58 5.67 -0.37
N ASP A 17 -0.93 6.68 0.23
CA ASP A 17 -0.44 7.85 -0.50
C ASP A 17 0.56 7.46 -1.60
N ARG A 18 1.49 6.54 -1.29
CA ARG A 18 2.46 6.05 -2.28
C ARG A 18 1.80 5.31 -3.44
N LEU A 19 0.77 4.49 -3.17
CA LEU A 19 -0.02 3.83 -4.20
C LEU A 19 -0.74 4.84 -5.11
N SER A 20 -1.31 5.91 -4.55
CA SER A 20 -1.92 6.98 -5.35
C SER A 20 -0.91 7.69 -6.26
N ARG A 21 0.31 7.93 -5.78
CA ARG A 21 1.39 8.50 -6.63
C ARG A 21 1.81 7.55 -7.74
N LEU A 22 1.94 6.26 -7.44
CA LEU A 22 2.27 5.24 -8.44
C LEU A 22 1.16 5.09 -9.48
N ASP A 23 -0.10 5.19 -9.08
CA ASP A 23 -1.24 5.21 -9.99
C ASP A 23 -1.22 6.44 -10.91
N ALA A 24 -0.93 7.63 -10.37
CA ALA A 24 -0.74 8.84 -11.18
C ALA A 24 0.39 8.69 -12.22
N VAL A 25 1.50 8.03 -11.84
CA VAL A 25 2.60 7.71 -12.77
C VAL A 25 2.16 6.70 -13.83
N LEU A 26 1.43 5.64 -13.45
CA LEU A 26 0.99 4.58 -14.36
C LEU A 26 -0.10 5.04 -15.33
N THR A 27 -0.95 5.98 -14.92
CA THR A 27 -2.02 6.57 -15.73
C THR A 27 -1.54 7.75 -16.58
N GLY A 28 -0.31 8.22 -16.38
CA GLY A 28 0.24 9.39 -17.07
C GLY A 28 -0.32 10.73 -16.57
N THR A 29 -0.95 10.75 -15.39
CA THR A 29 -1.49 11.97 -14.76
C THR A 29 -0.43 12.70 -13.92
N SER A 30 0.72 12.08 -13.68
CA SER A 30 1.86 12.68 -12.99
C SER A 30 2.85 13.29 -13.99
N ASP A 31 3.27 14.53 -13.73
CA ASP A 31 4.34 15.20 -14.48
C ASP A 31 5.73 14.58 -14.22
N GLU A 32 5.89 13.78 -13.15
CA GLU A 32 7.16 13.17 -12.71
C GLU A 32 7.39 11.75 -13.26
N TRP A 33 6.88 11.45 -14.46
CA TRP A 33 6.86 10.10 -15.05
C TRP A 33 8.23 9.54 -15.47
N LEU A 34 9.27 10.36 -15.53
CA LEU A 34 10.56 10.01 -16.13
C LEU A 34 11.75 10.67 -15.44
N ARG A 35 12.87 9.94 -15.37
CA ARG A 35 14.20 10.50 -15.09
C ARG A 35 15.15 10.16 -16.23
N LEU A 36 15.80 11.17 -16.79
CA LEU A 36 16.96 11.00 -17.66
C LEU A 36 18.13 10.54 -16.81
N ILE A 37 18.64 9.35 -17.09
CA ILE A 37 19.86 8.84 -16.47
C ILE A 37 20.98 8.80 -17.52
N PRO A 38 22.22 9.18 -17.16
CA PRO A 38 23.36 9.04 -18.05
C PRO A 38 23.51 7.58 -18.49
N ALA A 39 23.83 7.33 -19.76
CA ALA A 39 24.32 6.02 -20.15
C ALA A 39 25.62 5.73 -19.38
N ARG A 40 25.80 4.48 -18.91
CA ARG A 40 26.93 4.12 -18.05
C ARG A 40 28.29 4.32 -18.71
N ASP A 41 28.35 4.36 -20.04
CA ASP A 41 29.59 4.30 -20.81
C ASP A 41 29.66 5.27 -22.01
N ASP A 42 28.68 6.14 -22.21
CA ASP A 42 28.67 7.13 -23.30
C ASP A 42 28.10 8.48 -22.83
N SER A 43 28.90 9.55 -22.94
CA SER A 43 28.50 10.92 -22.58
C SER A 43 27.54 11.58 -23.58
N THR A 44 27.31 10.94 -24.73
CA THR A 44 26.46 11.46 -25.82
C THR A 44 25.08 10.79 -25.86
N GLU A 45 24.86 9.73 -25.07
CA GLU A 45 23.60 9.00 -25.01
C GLU A 45 22.94 9.08 -23.63
N TYR A 46 21.61 9.22 -23.63
CA TYR A 46 20.79 9.16 -22.42
C TYR A 46 19.84 7.97 -22.49
N VAL A 47 19.73 7.22 -21.40
CA VAL A 47 18.77 6.12 -21.30
C VAL A 47 17.49 6.65 -20.65
N LEU A 48 16.40 6.64 -21.41
CA LEU A 48 15.07 6.90 -20.88
C LEU A 48 14.54 5.62 -20.21
N ARG A 49 14.39 5.64 -18.89
CA ARG A 49 13.96 4.46 -18.13
C ARG A 49 12.61 4.69 -17.46
N VAL A 50 11.56 4.11 -18.04
CA VAL A 50 10.25 3.92 -17.40
C VAL A 50 10.27 2.57 -16.71
N THR A 51 10.78 2.45 -15.48
CA THR A 51 10.79 1.13 -14.82
C THR A 51 10.42 1.21 -13.35
N GLY A 52 9.70 0.18 -12.91
CA GLY A 52 9.52 -0.14 -11.50
C GLY A 52 8.16 0.26 -10.92
N ALA A 53 7.43 1.21 -11.51
CA ALA A 53 6.18 1.72 -10.92
C ALA A 53 5.14 0.61 -10.69
N MET A 54 4.94 -0.29 -11.68
CA MET A 54 4.00 -1.40 -11.55
C MET A 54 4.47 -2.47 -10.54
N GLN A 55 5.77 -2.74 -10.48
CA GLN A 55 6.35 -3.69 -9.53
C GLN A 55 6.23 -3.16 -8.09
N GLU A 56 6.59 -1.89 -7.89
CA GLU A 56 6.49 -1.20 -6.61
C GLU A 56 5.03 -1.12 -6.16
N ALA A 57 4.09 -0.80 -7.06
CA ALA A 57 2.66 -0.75 -6.75
C ALA A 57 2.16 -2.11 -6.24
N ARG A 58 2.57 -3.21 -6.87
CA ARG A 58 2.22 -4.57 -6.40
C ARG A 58 2.80 -4.85 -5.02
N GLN A 59 4.06 -4.49 -4.78
CA GLN A 59 4.72 -4.70 -3.49
C GLN A 59 4.02 -3.90 -2.37
N GLN A 60 3.78 -2.61 -2.60
CA GLN A 60 3.08 -1.73 -1.66
C GLN A 60 1.65 -2.24 -1.37
N ALA A 61 0.91 -2.71 -2.38
CA ALA A 61 -0.42 -3.29 -2.20
C ALA A 61 -0.42 -4.57 -1.35
N VAL A 62 0.62 -5.41 -1.46
CA VAL A 62 0.78 -6.59 -0.61
C VAL A 62 1.03 -6.18 0.85
N VAL A 63 1.93 -5.23 1.08
CA VAL A 63 2.22 -4.74 2.45
C VAL A 63 0.99 -4.10 3.08
N LEU A 64 0.21 -3.31 2.33
CA LEU A 64 -1.03 -2.70 2.82
C LEU A 64 -2.06 -3.74 3.28
N LYS A 65 -2.21 -4.84 2.52
CA LYS A 65 -3.09 -5.96 2.90
C LYS A 65 -2.63 -6.61 4.21
N GLN A 66 -1.33 -6.77 4.40
CA GLN A 66 -0.75 -7.34 5.62
C GLN A 66 -0.97 -6.44 6.84
N ILE A 67 -0.70 -5.13 6.72
CA ILE A 67 -0.92 -4.16 7.80
C ILE A 67 -2.41 -4.11 8.18
N ARG A 68 -3.31 -4.13 7.19
CA ARG A 68 -4.76 -4.18 7.46
C ARG A 68 -5.15 -5.43 8.24
N ALA A 69 -4.62 -6.60 7.88
CA ALA A 69 -4.88 -7.85 8.61
C ALA A 69 -4.37 -7.77 10.05
N GLU A 70 -3.20 -7.19 10.28
CA GLU A 70 -2.62 -7.02 11.62
C GLU A 70 -3.49 -6.14 12.53
N ILE A 71 -3.90 -4.97 12.03
CA ILE A 71 -4.75 -4.04 12.79
C ILE A 71 -6.10 -4.71 13.15
N MET A 72 -6.69 -5.49 12.24
CA MET A 72 -7.95 -6.19 12.53
C MET A 72 -7.76 -7.27 13.60
N ARG A 73 -6.65 -8.01 13.59
CA ARG A 73 -6.33 -9.02 14.61
C ARG A 73 -6.10 -8.40 15.99
N GLY A 74 -5.36 -7.29 16.08
CA GLY A 74 -5.16 -6.57 17.36
C GLY A 74 -6.46 -6.03 17.95
N ARG A 75 -7.43 -5.64 17.10
CA ARG A 75 -8.76 -5.21 17.53
C ARG A 75 -9.62 -6.35 18.06
N SER A 76 -9.58 -7.54 17.45
CA SER A 76 -10.32 -8.71 17.96
C SER A 76 -9.77 -9.19 19.29
N ASP A 77 -8.46 -9.11 19.51
CA ASP A 77 -7.82 -9.56 20.75
C ASP A 77 -8.07 -8.60 21.93
N SER A 78 -8.30 -7.31 21.63
CA SER A 78 -8.66 -6.28 22.63
C SER A 78 -10.16 -6.27 22.97
N GLY A 79 -10.99 -7.05 22.25
CA GLY A 79 -12.45 -7.10 22.35
C GLY A 79 -12.97 -8.42 22.89
N GLY A 80 -12.49 -8.85 24.05
CA GLY A 80 -13.08 -9.97 24.78
C GLY A 80 -14.31 -9.54 25.60
N SER A 81 -15.50 -9.50 25.00
CA SER A 81 -16.83 -9.88 25.56
C SER A 81 -18.00 -9.24 24.80
N ASP A 82 -19.00 -10.09 24.49
CA ASP A 82 -20.36 -9.85 23.95
C ASP A 82 -20.51 -9.23 22.54
N ASP A 83 -20.93 -10.03 21.55
CA ASP A 83 -22.36 -10.18 21.29
C ASP A 83 -22.67 -11.36 20.36
N ARG A 84 -23.72 -12.11 20.73
CA ARG A 84 -24.29 -13.23 20.00
C ARG A 84 -25.20 -12.70 18.89
N GLU A 85 -24.79 -12.71 17.63
CA GLU A 85 -25.73 -12.43 16.51
C GLU A 85 -25.47 -13.25 15.23
N ASP A 86 -24.90 -14.45 15.31
CA ASP A 86 -24.73 -15.33 14.14
C ASP A 86 -25.77 -16.47 14.04
N ASP A 87 -26.87 -16.43 14.81
CA ASP A 87 -27.88 -17.51 14.85
C ASP A 87 -29.31 -17.05 14.50
N ILE A 88 -29.47 -16.15 13.51
CA ILE A 88 -30.80 -15.70 13.02
C ILE A 88 -31.08 -16.15 11.57
N LEU A 89 -30.10 -16.75 10.88
CA LEU A 89 -30.27 -17.23 9.49
C LEU A 89 -30.44 -18.75 9.37
N ALA A 90 -30.53 -19.48 10.47
CA ALA A 90 -30.72 -20.94 10.44
C ALA A 90 -32.20 -21.37 10.31
N ASP A 91 -33.16 -20.43 10.34
CA ASP A 91 -34.61 -20.74 10.35
C ASP A 91 -35.42 -19.91 9.33
N LEU A 92 -34.82 -19.56 8.18
CA LEU A 92 -35.52 -18.99 7.02
C LEU A 92 -35.30 -19.82 5.75
#